data_AF-A0A660E5V6-F1
#
_entry.id   AF-A0A660E5V6-F1
#
_cell.length_a   1.000
_cell.length_b   1.000
_cell.length_c   1.000
_cell.angle_alpha   90.00
_cell.angle_beta   90.00
_cell.angle_gamma   90.00
#
_symmetry.space_group_name_H-M   'P 1'
#
loop_
_entity.id
_entity.type
_entity.pdbx_description
1 polymer ?
#
loop_
_entity_poly.entity_id
_entity_poly.type
_entity_poly.pdbx_seq_one_letter_code
_entity_poly.pdbx_strand_id
1 'polypeptide(L)'
;MKYSEANNRVKDWDTSIRYSEIFTLGKRCVILRRPGGTILSMEEGSQRVTVKYQPQRTVPYEAIKLLHDLNETPAKERRDEKKYYVKVIPDDSDSYLNYCFVDKTFMIADKNDDKEYQTKFTKKEVDEWLKAQGDIAIDWDKALVEVRE
;
A
#
# COMPACT_ATOMS: atom_id res chain seq x y z
N MET A 1 -10.60 4.81 -4.50
CA MET A 1 -10.18 3.40 -4.39
C MET A 1 -8.65 3.31 -4.36
N LYS A 2 -8.11 2.51 -3.45
CA LYS A 2 -6.66 2.27 -3.36
C LYS A 2 -6.24 1.03 -4.15
N TYR A 3 -4.96 0.95 -4.53
CA TYR A 3 -4.42 -0.24 -5.19
C TYR A 3 -4.51 -1.48 -4.32
N SER A 4 -4.25 -1.40 -3.01
CA SER A 4 -4.44 -2.54 -2.09
C SER A 4 -5.86 -3.10 -2.14
N GLU A 5 -6.86 -2.23 -2.10
CA GLU A 5 -8.28 -2.58 -2.14
C GLU A 5 -8.63 -3.31 -3.44
N ALA A 6 -8.28 -2.72 -4.58
CA ALA A 6 -8.50 -3.34 -5.89
C ALA A 6 -7.75 -4.67 -6.02
N ASN A 7 -6.50 -4.73 -5.53
CA ASN A 7 -5.67 -5.93 -5.59
C ASN A 7 -6.21 -7.05 -4.71
N ASN A 8 -6.77 -6.74 -3.55
CA ASN A 8 -7.41 -7.75 -2.71
C ASN A 8 -8.64 -8.36 -3.38
N ARG A 9 -9.45 -7.55 -4.09
CA ARG A 9 -10.64 -8.05 -4.81
C ARG A 9 -10.29 -8.99 -5.97
N VAL A 10 -9.17 -8.78 -6.65
CA VAL A 10 -8.78 -9.63 -7.80
C VAL A 10 -8.02 -10.89 -7.39
N LYS A 11 -7.53 -10.98 -6.15
CA LYS A 11 -6.85 -12.19 -5.62
C LYS A 11 -7.76 -13.42 -5.62
N ASP A 12 -9.07 -13.21 -5.42
CA ASP A 12 -10.06 -14.29 -5.47
C ASP A 12 -10.19 -14.91 -6.88
N TRP A 13 -9.74 -14.19 -7.91
CA TRP A 13 -9.77 -14.66 -9.30
C TRP A 13 -8.45 -15.28 -9.72
N ASP A 14 -7.33 -14.61 -9.40
CA ASP A 14 -5.97 -15.08 -9.68
C ASP A 14 -5.00 -14.34 -8.74
N THR A 15 -4.29 -15.06 -7.88
CA THR A 15 -3.36 -14.43 -6.93
C THR A 15 -2.13 -13.80 -7.59
N SER A 16 -1.89 -14.11 -8.87
CA SER A 16 -0.80 -13.54 -9.66
C SER A 16 -1.16 -12.21 -10.33
N ILE A 17 -2.44 -11.84 -10.40
CA ILE A 17 -2.86 -10.59 -11.02
C ILE A 17 -2.88 -9.44 -10.02
N ARG A 18 -2.49 -8.26 -10.50
CA ARG A 18 -2.54 -7.03 -9.71
C ARG A 18 -2.64 -5.80 -10.58
N TYR A 19 -3.36 -4.82 -10.07
CA TYR A 19 -3.30 -3.45 -10.53
C TYR A 19 -1.99 -2.79 -10.12
N SER A 20 -1.49 -1.96 -11.02
CA SER A 20 -0.35 -1.08 -10.77
C SER A 20 -0.40 0.12 -11.71
N GLU A 21 0.43 1.10 -11.39
CA GLU A 21 0.65 2.26 -12.25
C GLU A 21 1.93 2.08 -13.06
N ILE A 22 1.87 2.48 -14.32
CA ILE A 22 3.07 2.67 -15.14
C ILE A 22 3.00 4.04 -15.83
N PHE A 23 4.18 4.53 -16.22
CA PHE A 23 4.32 5.70 -17.09
C PHE A 23 4.81 5.22 -18.45
N THR A 24 4.08 5.57 -19.51
CA THR A 24 4.42 5.18 -20.88
C THR A 24 4.29 6.41 -21.77
N LEU A 25 5.38 6.77 -22.46
CA LEU A 25 5.43 7.94 -23.34
C LEU A 25 4.92 9.24 -22.66
N GLY A 26 5.29 9.44 -21.39
CA GLY A 26 4.88 10.60 -20.60
C GLY A 26 3.43 10.58 -20.13
N LYS A 27 2.67 9.53 -20.44
CA LYS A 27 1.29 9.37 -19.97
C LYS A 27 1.20 8.36 -18.85
N ARG A 28 0.28 8.64 -17.95
CA ARG A 28 -0.05 7.78 -16.84
C ARG A 28 -1.01 6.69 -17.30
N CYS A 29 -0.73 5.46 -16.87
CA CYS A 29 -1.55 4.31 -17.21
C CYS A 29 -1.78 3.45 -15.97
N VAL A 30 -3.05 3.16 -15.69
CA VAL A 30 -3.42 2.12 -14.73
C VAL A 30 -3.51 0.81 -15.49
N ILE A 31 -2.85 -0.22 -15.00
CA ILE A 31 -2.82 -1.53 -15.66
C ILE A 31 -3.22 -2.63 -14.69
N LEU A 32 -3.94 -3.62 -15.18
CA LEU A 32 -4.02 -4.94 -14.59
C LEU A 32 -2.99 -5.82 -15.28
N ARG A 33 -2.07 -6.40 -14.52
CA ARG A 33 -1.00 -7.25 -15.05
C ARG A 33 -0.95 -8.59 -14.34
N ARG A 34 -0.33 -9.55 -15.01
CA ARG A 34 0.08 -10.86 -14.48
C ARG A 34 1.56 -11.09 -14.79
N PRO A 35 2.21 -12.11 -14.21
CA PRO A 35 3.53 -12.54 -14.68
C PRO A 35 3.49 -12.78 -16.20
N GLY A 36 4.37 -12.14 -16.94
CA GLY A 36 4.44 -12.25 -18.40
C GLY A 36 3.60 -11.24 -19.20
N GLY A 37 2.88 -10.29 -18.57
CA GLY A 37 2.39 -9.12 -19.30
C GLY A 37 1.14 -8.43 -18.76
N THR A 38 0.74 -7.38 -19.46
CA THR A 38 -0.47 -6.58 -19.20
C THR A 38 -1.70 -7.27 -19.76
N ILE A 39 -2.74 -7.39 -18.94
CA ILE A 39 -4.03 -7.96 -19.32
C ILE A 39 -4.98 -6.85 -19.81
N LEU A 40 -5.08 -5.79 -19.02
CA LEU A 40 -5.98 -4.66 -19.23
C LEU A 40 -5.21 -3.38 -18.88
N SER A 41 -5.42 -2.32 -19.64
CA SER A 41 -4.84 -1.01 -19.34
C SER A 41 -5.81 0.12 -19.64
N MET A 42 -5.70 1.18 -18.86
CA MET A 42 -6.43 2.42 -19.04
C MET A 42 -5.42 3.56 -19.08
N GLU A 43 -5.29 4.17 -20.26
CA GLU A 43 -4.37 5.27 -20.55
C GLU A 43 -5.16 6.58 -20.57
N GLU A 44 -4.75 7.53 -19.73
CA GLU A 44 -5.33 8.86 -19.69
C GLU A 44 -4.65 9.74 -20.75
N GLY A 45 -5.40 10.10 -21.78
CA GLY A 45 -4.99 11.08 -22.79
C GLY A 45 -5.61 12.45 -22.50
N SER A 46 -5.08 13.49 -23.15
CA SER A 46 -5.53 14.88 -22.94
C SER A 46 -7.00 15.16 -23.24
N GLN A 47 -7.65 14.32 -24.06
CA GLN A 47 -9.06 14.49 -24.47
C GLN A 47 -9.89 13.20 -24.38
N ARG A 48 -9.27 12.06 -24.08
CA ARG A 48 -9.94 10.76 -24.05
C ARG A 48 -9.20 9.77 -23.17
N VAL A 49 -9.95 8.84 -22.60
CA VAL A 49 -9.43 7.66 -21.93
C VAL A 49 -9.42 6.51 -22.93
N THR A 50 -8.31 5.80 -23.06
CA THR A 50 -8.21 4.61 -23.91
C THR A 50 -8.10 3.36 -23.05
N VAL A 51 -9.03 2.42 -23.21
CA VAL A 51 -8.97 1.11 -22.56
C VAL A 51 -8.48 0.07 -23.57
N LYS A 52 -7.44 -0.69 -23.23
CA LYS A 52 -6.89 -1.77 -24.06
C LYS A 52 -6.96 -3.06 -23.26
N TYR A 53 -7.42 -4.15 -23.87
CA TYR A 53 -7.42 -5.48 -23.27
C TYR A 53 -6.88 -6.50 -24.26
N GLN A 54 -6.27 -7.57 -23.75
CA GLN A 54 -5.83 -8.68 -24.60
C GLN A 54 -7.02 -9.64 -24.82
N PRO A 55 -7.55 -9.76 -26.05
CA PRO A 55 -8.79 -10.52 -26.32
C PRO A 55 -8.65 -12.03 -26.11
N GLN A 56 -7.42 -12.55 -26.11
CA GLN A 56 -7.14 -13.97 -25.84
C GLN A 56 -7.22 -14.33 -24.35
N ARG A 57 -7.58 -13.38 -23.48
CA ARG A 57 -7.61 -13.57 -22.02
C ARG A 57 -8.96 -13.14 -21.48
N THR A 58 -9.66 -14.07 -20.84
CA THR A 58 -10.90 -13.76 -20.13
C THR A 58 -10.58 -12.83 -18.96
N VAL A 59 -11.15 -11.63 -19.00
CA VAL A 59 -11.06 -10.65 -17.92
C VAL A 59 -12.46 -10.52 -17.32
N PRO A 60 -12.66 -10.76 -16.02
CA PRO A 60 -13.95 -10.51 -15.40
C PRO A 60 -14.38 -9.07 -15.65
N TYR A 61 -15.65 -8.86 -16.01
CA TYR A 61 -16.19 -7.51 -16.22
C TYR A 61 -15.96 -6.60 -14.99
N GLU A 62 -15.97 -7.19 -13.80
CA GLU A 62 -15.66 -6.50 -12.55
C GLU A 62 -14.24 -5.92 -12.52
N ALA A 63 -13.26 -6.56 -13.17
CA ALA A 63 -11.90 -6.00 -13.30
C ALA A 63 -11.87 -4.71 -14.15
N ILE A 64 -12.80 -4.58 -15.11
CA ILE A 64 -12.93 -3.37 -15.92
C ILE A 64 -13.51 -2.24 -15.05
N LYS A 65 -14.48 -2.55 -14.19
CA LYS A 65 -15.01 -1.57 -13.22
C LYS A 65 -13.96 -1.11 -12.21
N LEU A 66 -13.22 -2.05 -11.62
CA LEU A 66 -12.12 -1.70 -10.69
C LEU A 66 -11.07 -0.81 -11.35
N LEU A 67 -10.76 -1.05 -12.63
CA LEU A 67 -9.85 -0.20 -13.39
C LEU A 67 -10.40 1.22 -13.56
N HIS A 68 -11.68 1.35 -13.86
CA HIS A 68 -12.38 2.62 -13.96
C HIS A 68 -12.36 3.37 -12.63
N ASP A 69 -12.76 2.72 -11.53
CA ASP A 69 -12.79 3.31 -10.18
C ASP A 69 -11.39 3.78 -9.73
N LEU A 70 -10.36 2.96 -10.01
CA LEU A 70 -8.98 3.37 -9.81
C LEU A 70 -8.64 4.60 -10.63
N ASN A 71 -9.07 4.67 -11.89
CA ASN A 71 -8.77 5.81 -12.75
C ASN A 71 -9.49 7.10 -12.37
N GLU A 72 -10.71 7.02 -11.83
CA GLU A 72 -11.43 8.20 -11.32
C GLU A 72 -10.84 8.74 -10.02
N THR A 73 -10.26 7.86 -9.19
CA THR A 73 -9.61 8.27 -7.95
C THR A 73 -8.40 9.18 -8.26
N PRO A 74 -8.20 10.34 -7.62
CA PRO A 74 -7.03 11.18 -7.85
C PRO A 74 -5.70 10.43 -7.65
N ALA A 75 -4.66 10.80 -8.42
CA ALA A 75 -3.40 10.06 -8.44
C ALA A 75 -2.78 9.81 -7.06
N LYS A 76 -2.81 10.86 -6.24
CA LYS A 76 -2.23 10.90 -4.91
C LYS A 76 -2.97 10.02 -3.90
N GLU A 77 -4.23 9.68 -4.19
CA GLU A 77 -5.13 8.93 -3.29
C GLU A 77 -5.21 7.44 -3.61
N ARG A 78 -4.67 7.00 -4.77
CA ARG A 78 -4.68 5.59 -5.19
C ARG A 78 -3.67 4.73 -4.44
N ARG A 79 -2.60 5.34 -3.93
CA ARG A 79 -1.58 4.59 -3.19
C ARG A 79 -2.00 4.50 -1.74
N ASP A 80 -1.77 3.35 -1.14
CA ASP A 80 -1.80 3.20 0.29
C ASP A 80 -0.83 4.17 0.94
N GLU A 81 -1.25 4.69 2.09
CA GLU A 81 -0.38 5.53 2.88
C GLU A 81 0.81 4.69 3.33
N LYS A 82 2.03 5.22 3.14
CA LYS A 82 3.22 4.53 3.57
C LYS A 82 3.18 4.32 5.08
N LYS A 83 3.41 3.07 5.48
CA LYS A 83 3.58 2.71 6.88
C LYS A 83 5.03 2.36 7.18
N TYR A 84 5.40 2.51 8.44
CA TYR A 84 6.73 2.33 8.96
C TYR A 84 6.66 1.47 10.22
N TYR A 85 7.63 0.56 10.36
CA TYR A 85 7.98 0.04 11.67
C TYR A 85 8.90 1.06 12.37
N VAL A 86 8.79 1.15 13.70
CA VAL A 86 9.69 1.96 14.52
C VAL A 86 10.67 1.00 15.21
N LYS A 87 11.91 0.96 14.73
CA LYS A 87 12.97 0.08 15.23
C LYS A 87 13.75 0.75 16.34
N VAL A 88 13.75 0.16 17.52
CA VAL A 88 14.38 0.70 18.74
C VAL A 88 15.84 0.29 18.83
N ILE A 89 16.15 -0.97 18.53
CA ILE A 89 17.53 -1.52 18.52
C ILE A 89 17.85 -1.96 17.08
N PRO A 90 18.74 -1.26 16.35
CA PRO A 90 18.96 -1.50 14.92
C PRO A 90 19.31 -2.94 14.55
N ASP A 91 20.14 -3.59 15.37
CA ASP A 91 20.72 -4.91 15.07
C ASP A 91 19.92 -6.08 15.68
N ASP A 92 18.85 -5.80 16.42
CA ASP A 92 18.00 -6.85 17.00
C ASP A 92 16.80 -7.15 16.10
N SER A 93 16.42 -8.43 15.98
CA SER A 93 15.33 -8.86 15.09
C SER A 93 13.96 -8.47 15.61
N ASP A 94 13.79 -8.34 16.92
CA ASP A 94 12.49 -8.23 17.59
C ASP A 94 12.39 -6.99 18.48
N SER A 95 13.13 -5.94 18.09
CA SER A 95 13.15 -4.65 18.79
C SER A 95 12.36 -3.58 18.05
N TYR A 96 11.07 -3.82 17.82
CA TYR A 96 10.13 -2.85 17.25
C TYR A 96 9.21 -2.29 18.32
N LEU A 97 8.93 -0.99 18.24
CA LEU A 97 7.95 -0.34 19.10
C LEU A 97 6.55 -0.72 18.63
N ASN A 98 5.80 -1.34 19.53
CA ASN A 98 4.41 -1.72 19.34
C ASN A 98 3.52 -0.94 20.32
N TYR A 99 2.31 -0.62 19.89
CA TYR A 99 1.30 -0.02 20.76
C TYR A 99 0.20 -1.04 21.06
N CYS A 100 -0.02 -1.33 22.35
CA CYS A 100 -1.09 -2.19 22.83
C CYS A 100 -2.37 -1.37 23.00
N PHE A 101 -3.44 -1.69 22.26
CA PHE A 101 -4.72 -0.99 22.39
C PHE A 101 -5.44 -1.30 23.71
N VAL A 102 -5.23 -2.50 24.25
CA VAL A 102 -5.89 -2.96 25.49
C VAL A 102 -5.34 -2.20 26.69
N ASP A 103 -4.03 -2.20 26.84
CA ASP A 103 -3.35 -1.59 27.99
C ASP A 103 -3.04 -0.11 27.76
N LYS A 104 -3.16 0.37 26.51
CA LYS A 104 -2.77 1.73 26.07
C LYS A 104 -1.32 2.06 26.38
N THR A 105 -0.45 1.05 26.30
CA THR A 105 0.98 1.14 26.58
C THR A 105 1.80 0.81 25.36
N PHE A 106 3.02 1.34 25.34
CA PHE A 106 4.05 0.95 24.38
C PHE A 106 4.84 -0.24 24.92
N MET A 107 5.27 -1.12 24.01
CA MET A 107 6.19 -2.21 24.32
C MET A 107 7.16 -2.43 23.17
N ILE A 108 8.26 -3.11 23.45
CA ILE A 108 9.24 -3.52 22.44
C ILE A 108 9.03 -5.00 22.16
N ALA A 109 8.73 -5.34 20.92
CA ALA A 109 8.50 -6.72 20.49
C ALA A 109 8.75 -6.87 18.98
N ASP A 110 8.41 -8.06 18.47
CA ASP A 110 8.50 -8.35 17.05
C ASP A 110 7.53 -7.51 16.20
N LYS A 111 7.59 -7.69 14.88
CA LYS A 111 6.78 -6.98 13.89
C LYS A 111 5.39 -7.60 13.64
N ASN A 112 4.94 -8.53 14.48
CA ASN A 112 3.68 -9.23 14.25
C ASN A 112 2.51 -8.34 14.64
N ASP A 113 1.79 -7.92 13.61
CA ASP A 113 0.58 -7.11 13.70
C ASP A 113 -0.62 -8.01 13.98
N ASP A 114 -1.44 -7.65 14.98
CA ASP A 114 -2.70 -8.34 15.24
C ASP A 114 -3.80 -7.33 15.63
N LYS A 115 -4.91 -7.82 16.19
CA LYS A 115 -6.05 -6.97 16.59
C LYS A 115 -5.81 -6.17 17.87
N GLU A 116 -4.82 -6.56 18.67
CA GLU A 116 -4.50 -6.00 20.00
C GLU A 116 -3.30 -5.06 19.92
N TYR A 117 -2.41 -5.28 18.94
CA TYR A 117 -1.19 -4.51 18.75
C TYR A 117 -1.15 -3.78 17.40
N GLN A 118 -0.78 -2.51 17.44
CA GLN A 118 -0.35 -1.76 16.26
C GLN A 118 1.18 -1.79 16.17
N THR A 119 1.68 -2.37 15.09
CA THR A 119 3.14 -2.48 14.81
C THR A 119 3.59 -1.55 13.68
N LYS A 120 2.64 -1.04 12.89
CA LYS A 120 2.87 -0.23 11.70
C LYS A 120 2.22 1.14 11.84
N PHE A 121 3.00 2.19 11.63
CA PHE A 121 2.57 3.57 11.80
C PHE A 121 2.75 4.36 10.52
N THR A 122 1.78 5.19 10.20
CA THR A 122 1.90 6.23 9.16
C THR A 122 2.92 7.28 9.58
N LYS A 123 3.45 8.02 8.61
CA LYS A 123 4.36 9.15 8.90
C LYS A 123 3.68 10.19 9.80
N LYS A 124 2.38 10.41 9.58
CA LYS A 124 1.56 11.32 10.39
C LYS A 124 1.45 10.86 11.84
N GLU A 125 1.13 9.59 12.10
CA GLU A 125 1.09 9.04 13.47
C GLU A 125 2.44 9.17 14.18
N VAL A 126 3.54 8.92 13.47
CA VAL A 126 4.88 9.11 14.04
C VAL A 126 5.10 10.57 14.45
N ASP A 127 4.86 11.50 13.53
CA ASP A 127 5.23 12.90 13.74
C ASP A 127 4.27 13.64 14.68
N GLU A 128 2.98 13.32 14.68
CA GLU A 128 1.97 14.01 15.49
C GLU A 128 1.66 13.33 16.83
N TRP A 129 1.86 12.01 16.94
CA TRP A 129 1.50 11.27 18.14
C TRP A 129 2.69 10.62 18.85
N LEU A 130 3.48 9.79 18.15
CA LEU A 130 4.57 9.05 18.80
C LEU A 130 5.68 9.98 19.29
N LYS A 131 6.14 10.91 18.45
CA LYS A 131 7.15 11.91 18.84
C LYS A 131 6.69 12.86 19.94
N ALA A 132 5.37 13.05 20.08
CA ALA A 132 4.78 13.86 21.13
C ALA A 132 4.72 13.13 22.49
N GLN A 133 4.91 11.80 22.51
CA GLN A 133 5.06 11.04 23.76
C GLN A 133 6.43 11.36 24.35
N GLY A 134 6.47 12.20 25.38
CA GLY A 134 7.72 12.64 26.01
C GLY A 134 8.56 11.49 26.62
N ASP A 135 7.95 10.33 26.83
CA ASP A 135 8.60 9.16 27.44
C ASP A 135 9.31 8.24 26.41
N ILE A 136 9.15 8.49 25.11
CA ILE A 136 9.76 7.66 24.06
C ILE A 136 11.12 8.25 23.65
N ALA A 137 12.18 7.74 24.28
CA ALA A 137 13.56 8.13 24.03
C ALA A 137 14.19 7.38 22.84
N ILE A 138 13.71 7.65 21.62
CA ILE A 138 14.20 7.02 20.37
C ILE A 138 14.86 8.07 19.45
N ASP A 139 15.95 7.68 18.79
CA ASP A 139 16.52 8.42 17.66
C ASP A 139 15.63 8.26 16.41
N TRP A 140 14.64 9.14 16.28
CA TRP A 140 13.62 9.08 15.24
C TRP A 140 14.17 9.18 13.80
N ASP A 141 15.36 9.75 13.61
CA ASP A 141 15.98 9.86 12.28
C ASP A 141 16.53 8.51 11.81
N LYS A 142 16.76 7.57 12.73
CA LYS A 142 17.27 6.22 12.43
C LYS A 142 16.25 5.11 12.66
N ALA A 143 15.17 5.38 13.37
CA ALA A 143 14.23 4.35 13.81
C ALA A 143 13.23 3.91 12.74
N LEU A 144 12.98 4.69 11.69
CA LEU A 144 11.90 4.38 10.74
C LEU A 144 12.34 3.39 9.66
N VAL A 145 11.63 2.26 9.60
CA VAL A 145 11.82 1.23 8.56
C VAL A 145 10.55 1.11 7.72
N GLU A 146 10.61 1.47 6.43
CA GLU A 146 9.45 1.41 5.53
C GLU A 146 8.94 -0.03 5.37
N VAL A 147 7.62 -0.22 5.57
CA VAL A 147 6.95 -1.51 5.34
C VAL A 147 6.90 -1.76 3.83
N ARG A 148 7.52 -2.86 3.39
CA ARG A 148 7.42 -3.34 2.01
C ARG A 148 6.38 -4.45 1.95
N GLU A 149 5.27 -4.22 1.25
CA GLU A 149 4.21 -5.20 0.97
C GLU A 149 4.46 -5.97 -0.34
#